data_AF-E5XLP8-F1
#
_entry.id   AF-E5XLP8-F1
#
_cell.length_a   1.000
_cell.length_b   1.000
_cell.length_c   1.000
_cell.angle_alpha   90.00
_cell.angle_beta   90.00
_cell.angle_gamma   90.00
#
_symmetry.space_group_name_H-M   'P 1'
#
loop_
_entity.id
_entity.type
_entity.pdbx_description
1 polymer ?
#
loop_
_entity_poly.entity_id
_entity_poly.type
_entity_poly.pdbx_seq_one_letter_code
_entity_poly.pdbx_strand_id
1 'polypeptide(L)'
;MSDGKLHMKAERVREAARAVGALADKMDADKQKLDGELAATDGSWGNDDAGRDFAKGHVPATQTSGESGKGLIGAVRSLSVALGEAADGVEGKDEGNAHNLDTRA
;
A
#
# COMPACT_ATOMS: atom_id res chain seq x y z
N MET A 1 34.76 4.34 -10.02
CA MET A 1 33.89 5.48 -9.63
C MET A 1 32.38 5.22 -9.86
N SER A 2 31.89 3.96 -9.86
CA SER A 2 30.44 3.68 -10.04
C SER A 2 29.65 3.44 -8.74
N ASP A 3 30.30 2.97 -7.67
CA ASP A 3 29.66 2.57 -6.40
C ASP A 3 28.78 3.66 -5.77
N GLY A 4 29.30 4.88 -5.65
CA GLY A 4 28.57 5.97 -4.99
C GLY A 4 27.28 6.38 -5.72
N LYS A 5 27.18 6.14 -7.03
CA LYS A 5 25.96 6.46 -7.81
C LYS A 5 24.89 5.40 -7.68
N LEU A 6 25.26 4.15 -7.40
CA LEU A 6 24.31 3.05 -7.24
C LEU A 6 23.74 3.02 -5.82
N HIS A 7 24.58 3.24 -4.80
CA HIS A 7 24.13 3.48 -3.42
C HIS A 7 23.14 4.66 -3.33
N MET A 8 23.45 5.79 -3.97
CA MET A 8 22.55 6.94 -3.98
C MET A 8 21.19 6.61 -4.63
N LYS A 9 21.15 5.70 -5.62
CA LYS A 9 19.89 5.26 -6.24
C LYS A 9 19.12 4.29 -5.33
N ALA A 10 19.80 3.35 -4.67
CA ALA A 10 19.17 2.41 -3.74
C ALA A 10 18.50 3.17 -2.58
N GLU A 11 19.18 4.15 -1.98
CA GLU A 11 18.60 5.01 -0.95
C GLU A 11 17.35 5.76 -1.43
N ARG A 12 17.39 6.34 -2.64
CA ARG A 12 16.21 7.00 -3.24
C ARG A 12 15.03 6.04 -3.45
N VAL A 13 15.32 4.80 -3.83
CA VAL A 13 14.29 3.76 -3.98
C VAL A 13 13.72 3.38 -2.60
N ARG A 14 14.53 3.30 -1.54
CA ARG A 14 14.03 3.10 -0.17
C ARG A 14 13.17 4.24 0.33
N GLU A 15 13.58 5.49 0.07
CA GLU A 15 12.78 6.67 0.41
C GLU A 15 11.41 6.60 -0.27
N ALA A 16 11.37 6.26 -1.55
CA ALA A 16 10.13 6.06 -2.30
C ALA A 16 9.30 4.90 -1.71
N ALA A 17 9.92 3.76 -1.40
CA ALA A 17 9.26 2.62 -0.76
C ALA A 17 8.57 3.02 0.54
N ARG A 18 9.26 3.77 1.42
CA ARG A 18 8.70 4.29 2.68
C ARG A 18 7.53 5.24 2.45
N ALA A 19 7.65 6.15 1.48
CA ALA A 19 6.58 7.09 1.15
C ALA A 19 5.32 6.38 0.62
N VAL A 20 5.50 5.38 -0.24
CA VAL A 20 4.39 4.53 -0.74
C VAL A 20 3.77 3.71 0.39
N GLY A 21 4.59 3.18 1.32
CA GLY A 21 4.10 2.48 2.50
C GLY A 21 3.24 3.38 3.40
N ALA A 22 3.72 4.59 3.68
CA ALA A 22 2.97 5.57 4.47
C ALA A 22 1.65 6.01 3.77
N LEU A 23 1.64 6.07 2.44
CA LEU A 23 0.41 6.29 1.68
C LEU A 23 -0.58 5.14 1.88
N ALA A 24 -0.11 3.88 1.83
CA ALA A 24 -0.97 2.72 2.10
C ALA A 24 -1.55 2.73 3.53
N ASP A 25 -0.73 3.11 4.53
CA ASP A 25 -1.19 3.26 5.91
C ASP A 25 -2.26 4.35 6.04
N LYS A 26 -2.07 5.49 5.37
CA LYS A 26 -3.07 6.57 5.35
C LYS A 26 -4.37 6.12 4.69
N MET A 27 -4.29 5.43 3.55
CA MET A 27 -5.47 4.90 2.86
C MET A 27 -6.23 3.89 3.74
N ASP A 28 -5.51 3.06 4.52
CA ASP A 28 -6.13 2.14 5.47
C ASP A 28 -6.83 2.88 6.62
N ALA A 29 -6.20 3.91 7.18
CA ALA A 29 -6.81 4.74 8.22
C ALA A 29 -8.07 5.47 7.71
N ASP A 30 -8.02 6.07 6.52
CA ASP A 30 -9.17 6.75 5.90
C ASP A 30 -10.29 5.75 5.61
N LYS A 31 -9.95 4.54 5.15
CA LYS A 31 -10.92 3.47 4.94
C LYS A 31 -11.57 3.03 6.26
N GLN A 32 -10.78 2.80 7.32
CA GLN A 32 -11.32 2.41 8.63
C GLN A 32 -12.28 3.46 9.18
N LYS A 33 -11.97 4.75 8.97
CA LYS A 33 -12.87 5.85 9.33
C LYS A 33 -14.17 5.79 8.54
N LEU A 34 -14.09 5.60 7.22
CA LEU A 34 -15.27 5.47 6.36
C LEU A 34 -16.13 4.27 6.76
N ASP A 35 -15.51 3.10 6.98
CA ASP A 35 -16.20 1.88 7.42
C ASP A 35 -16.88 2.10 8.79
N GLY A 36 -16.26 2.87 9.69
CA GLY A 36 -16.84 3.26 10.98
C GLY A 36 -18.04 4.20 10.85
N GLU A 37 -17.96 5.21 9.98
CA GLU A 37 -19.08 6.11 9.69
C GLU A 37 -20.26 5.36 9.05
N LEU A 38 -19.98 4.47 8.08
CA LEU A 38 -20.97 3.61 7.45
C LEU A 38 -21.67 2.70 8.47
N ALA A 39 -20.90 2.01 9.33
CA ALA A 39 -21.44 1.16 10.37
C ALA A 39 -22.30 1.93 11.39
N ALA A 40 -21.96 3.18 11.71
CA ALA A 40 -22.76 4.03 12.59
C ALA A 40 -24.11 4.43 11.97
N THR A 41 -24.19 4.48 10.64
CA THR A 41 -25.44 4.77 9.90
C THR A 41 -26.22 3.53 9.50
N ASP A 42 -25.63 2.34 9.64
CA ASP A 42 -26.26 1.10 9.19
C ASP A 42 -27.54 0.82 9.99
N GLY A 43 -28.64 0.53 9.30
CA GLY A 43 -29.96 0.33 9.90
C GLY A 43 -30.72 1.59 10.37
N SER A 44 -30.15 2.80 10.25
CA SER A 44 -30.83 4.05 10.62
C SER A 44 -31.83 4.57 9.56
N TRP A 45 -32.00 3.82 8.47
CA TRP A 45 -32.82 4.16 7.30
C TRP A 45 -34.34 3.97 7.51
N GLY A 46 -34.76 3.48 8.67
CA GLY A 46 -36.17 3.24 8.99
C GLY A 46 -36.69 1.87 8.53
N ASN A 47 -37.78 1.43 9.17
CA ASN A 47 -38.47 0.16 8.88
C ASN A 47 -39.67 0.35 7.92
N ASP A 48 -39.78 1.48 7.24
CA ASP A 48 -40.78 1.68 6.18
C ASP A 48 -40.30 1.06 4.85
N ASP A 49 -41.17 1.05 3.84
CA ASP A 49 -40.84 0.50 2.52
C ASP A 49 -39.65 1.22 1.88
N ALA A 50 -39.55 2.54 2.07
CA ALA A 50 -38.48 3.36 1.53
C ALA A 50 -37.11 3.02 2.14
N GLY A 51 -37.04 2.85 3.47
CA GLY A 51 -35.85 2.45 4.20
C GLY A 51 -35.37 1.05 3.84
N ARG A 52 -36.31 0.10 3.69
CA ARG A 52 -36.00 -1.26 3.21
C ARG A 52 -35.47 -1.27 1.78
N ASP A 53 -36.08 -0.50 0.89
CA ASP A 53 -35.64 -0.43 -0.52
C ASP A 53 -34.30 0.28 -0.67
N PHE A 54 -34.05 1.33 0.12
CA PHE A 54 -32.73 1.96 0.19
C PHE A 54 -31.66 0.96 0.66
N ALA A 55 -31.92 0.21 1.74
CA ALA A 55 -30.98 -0.76 2.30
C ALA A 55 -30.58 -1.86 1.29
N LYS A 56 -31.52 -2.33 0.45
CA LYS A 56 -31.26 -3.36 -0.58
C LYS A 56 -30.19 -2.94 -1.59
N GLY A 57 -30.07 -1.65 -1.91
CA GLY A 57 -29.06 -1.15 -2.85
C GLY A 57 -27.81 -0.64 -2.14
N HIS A 58 -27.99 0.08 -1.03
CA HIS A 58 -26.90 0.75 -0.33
C HIS A 58 -25.94 -0.23 0.36
N VAL A 59 -26.46 -1.22 1.09
CA VAL A 59 -25.64 -2.17 1.87
C VAL A 59 -24.71 -3.00 0.97
N PRO A 60 -25.18 -3.63 -0.13
CA PRO A 60 -24.29 -4.40 -0.99
C PRO A 60 -23.26 -3.52 -1.73
N ALA A 61 -23.65 -2.30 -2.13
CA ALA A 61 -22.77 -1.38 -2.83
C ALA A 61 -21.61 -0.88 -1.94
N THR A 62 -21.92 -0.60 -0.67
CA THR A 62 -20.91 -0.18 0.32
C THR A 62 -19.96 -1.32 0.68
N GLN A 63 -20.46 -2.55 0.81
CA GLN A 63 -19.63 -3.75 0.99
C GLN A 63 -18.67 -3.96 -0.19
N THR A 64 -19.17 -3.90 -1.42
CA THR A 64 -18.36 -4.08 -2.64
C THR A 64 -17.28 -3.01 -2.76
N SER A 65 -17.63 -1.76 -2.47
CA SER A 65 -16.67 -0.64 -2.44
C SER A 65 -15.62 -0.84 -1.34
N GLY A 66 -16.05 -1.35 -0.18
CA GLY A 66 -15.17 -1.66 0.94
C GLY A 66 -14.12 -2.70 0.61
N GLU A 67 -14.49 -3.79 -0.08
CA GLU A 67 -13.57 -4.83 -0.53
C GLU A 67 -12.59 -4.34 -1.60
N SER A 68 -13.10 -3.59 -2.58
CA SER A 68 -12.28 -2.98 -3.64
C SER A 68 -11.21 -2.05 -3.04
N GLY A 69 -11.58 -1.28 -2.02
CA GLY A 69 -10.66 -0.43 -1.26
C GLY A 69 -9.55 -1.24 -0.57
N LYS A 70 -9.88 -2.38 0.05
CA LYS A 70 -8.86 -3.28 0.65
C LYS A 70 -7.90 -3.81 -0.40
N GLY A 71 -8.41 -4.23 -1.56
CA GLY A 71 -7.58 -4.71 -2.66
C GLY A 71 -6.58 -3.67 -3.14
N LEU A 72 -7.02 -2.41 -3.31
CA LEU A 72 -6.16 -1.30 -3.71
C LEU A 72 -5.09 -1.00 -2.65
N ILE A 73 -5.46 -0.90 -1.38
CA ILE A 73 -4.51 -0.68 -0.26
C ILE A 73 -3.45 -1.79 -0.24
N GLY A 74 -3.88 -3.05 -0.40
CA GLY A 74 -3.00 -4.20 -0.50
C GLY A 74 -2.00 -4.07 -1.66
N ALA A 75 -2.47 -3.67 -2.85
CA ALA A 75 -1.60 -3.47 -4.01
C ALA A 75 -0.55 -2.36 -3.79
N VAL A 76 -0.94 -1.24 -3.16
CA VAL A 76 -0.01 -0.15 -2.82
C VAL A 76 1.03 -0.62 -1.80
N ARG A 77 0.62 -1.39 -0.79
CA ARG A 77 1.55 -1.97 0.19
C ARG A 77 2.52 -2.96 -0.45
N SER A 78 2.04 -3.83 -1.35
CA SER A 78 2.91 -4.74 -2.11
C SER A 78 3.92 -4.00 -2.98
N LEU A 79 3.54 -2.86 -3.58
CA LEU A 79 4.46 -2.02 -4.32
C LEU A 79 5.56 -1.44 -3.42
N SER A 80 5.21 -1.00 -2.20
CA SER A 80 6.21 -0.54 -1.21
C SER A 80 7.23 -1.64 -0.89
N VAL A 81 6.77 -2.87 -0.64
CA VAL A 81 7.64 -4.02 -0.39
C VAL A 81 8.55 -4.32 -1.58
N ALA A 82 8.00 -4.40 -2.79
CA ALA A 82 8.75 -4.68 -4.00
C ALA A 82 9.84 -3.62 -4.28
N LEU A 83 9.57 -2.34 -3.97
CA LEU A 83 10.57 -1.28 -4.07
C LEU A 83 11.70 -1.46 -3.04
N GLY A 84 11.36 -1.84 -1.80
CA GLY A 84 12.37 -2.16 -0.78
C GLY A 84 13.29 -3.30 -1.20
N GLU A 85 12.70 -4.42 -1.64
CA GLU A 85 13.45 -5.59 -2.14
C GLU A 85 14.32 -5.24 -3.35
N ALA A 86 13.84 -4.37 -4.24
CA ALA A 86 14.63 -3.90 -5.38
C ALA A 86 15.85 -3.06 -4.95
N ALA A 87 15.72 -2.23 -3.91
CA ALA A 87 16.84 -1.47 -3.37
C ALA A 87 17.90 -2.40 -2.76
N ASP A 88 17.47 -3.38 -1.96
CA ASP A 88 18.38 -4.34 -1.32
C ASP A 88 19.08 -5.24 -2.34
N GLY A 89 18.37 -5.62 -3.42
CA GLY A 89 18.93 -6.40 -4.52
C GLY A 89 19.96 -5.63 -5.36
N VAL A 90 19.91 -4.30 -5.39
CA VAL A 90 20.94 -3.47 -6.06
C VAL A 90 22.19 -3.42 -5.19
N GLU A 91 22.07 -3.20 -3.89
CA GLU A 91 23.23 -3.17 -2.98
C GLU A 91 23.92 -4.52 -2.86
N GLY A 92 23.17 -5.63 -2.74
CA GLY A 92 23.78 -6.95 -2.66
C GLY A 92 24.56 -7.34 -3.92
N LYS A 93 24.16 -6.84 -5.09
CA LYS A 93 24.92 -7.02 -6.34
C LYS A 93 26.19 -6.17 -6.37
N ASP A 94 26.15 -4.95 -5.81
CA ASP A 94 27.32 -4.08 -5.73
C ASP A 94 28.36 -4.63 -4.74
N GLU A 95 27.94 -5.04 -3.54
CA GLU A 95 28.84 -5.65 -2.55
C GLU A 95 29.50 -6.93 -3.09
N GLY A 96 28.72 -7.79 -3.76
CA GLY A 96 29.24 -8.99 -4.39
C GLY A 96 30.25 -8.69 -5.50
N ASN A 97 30.02 -7.65 -6.31
CA ASN A 97 30.92 -7.30 -7.41
C ASN A 97 32.18 -6.59 -6.90
N ALA A 98 32.07 -5.74 -5.88
CA ALA A 98 33.20 -5.11 -5.20
C ALA A 98 34.11 -6.13 -4.53
N HIS A 99 33.54 -7.12 -3.82
CA HIS A 99 34.33 -8.19 -3.19
C HIS A 99 35.08 -9.07 -4.20
N ASN A 100 34.47 -9.37 -5.35
CA ASN A 100 35.11 -10.13 -6.43
C ASN A 100 36.20 -9.34 -7.17
N LEU A 101 36.14 -8.01 -7.17
CA LEU A 101 37.19 -7.15 -7.73
C LEU A 101 38.37 -7.00 -6.75
N ASP A 102 38.09 -6.86 -5.46
CA ASP A 102 39.11 -6.75 -4.40
C ASP A 102 39.89 -8.06 -4.22
N THR A 103 39.23 -9.22 -4.34
CA THR A 103 39.89 -10.54 -4.27
C THR A 103 40.65 -10.94 -5.55
N ARG A 104 40.53 -10.15 -6.63
CA ARG A 104 41.24 -10.36 -7.91
C ARG A 104 42.34 -9.33 -8.18
N ALA A 105 42.56 -8.37 -7.28
CA ALA A 105 43.63 -7.37 -7.32
C ALA A 105 44.83 -7.81 -6.46
#